data_AF-A0A2H6KIT5-F1
#
_entry.id   AF-A0A2H6KIT5-F1
#
_cell.length_a   1.000
_cell.length_b   1.000
_cell.length_c   1.000
_cell.angle_alpha   90.00
_cell.angle_beta   90.00
_cell.angle_gamma   90.00
#
_symmetry.space_group_name_H-M   'P 1'
#
loop_
_entity.id
_entity.type
_entity.pdbx_description
1 polymer ?
#
loop_
_entity_poly.entity_id
_entity_poly.type
_entity_poly.pdbx_seq_one_letter_code
_entity_poly.pdbx_strand_id
1 'polypeptide(L)'
;MLCWLTGLPHNRVYDRLKQQVKSVLSNADDYSTDTKWYMAAQPKSVTATNLAAALHDATSHSPALLTRVLGYGDASTTYAVDFYSNALQLYYPQDADDCLHLLFHIFRLVFPVLRFLFTQCSRPAHHGGWADCRYGKGVPPYTWQCAPPVTALPTPHPECTDKSPLMSYLNDCLPGHLPHQVTNIGCEPVCQTCLTSELSTPCLTPLGFRGFSGSTRTGKELCKVLTKWFGNVHIKSLLSLCPRPPATLAEHISFASSLVGVHDLYREPGKLTDALRDAYGNGRSGHGIQHSTAQNTDLSSLSMPRCCALPNDASINCAPFLSALCSDAYHCLPHRHADVYLSWAVYLPWTLYELLLSLKTAFQAISCRDWGCGDCLHEEPCDPGSHGLPVPSRRGTAADAAPSSAARA
;
A
#
# COMPACT_ATOMS: atom_id res chain seq x y z
N MET A 1 5.39 -16.11 -4.20
CA MET A 1 6.21 -15.35 -3.23
C MET A 1 6.09 -15.85 -1.79
N LEU A 2 4.90 -15.93 -1.20
CA LEU A 2 4.76 -16.49 0.17
C LEU A 2 5.27 -17.95 0.30
N CYS A 3 5.10 -18.77 -0.75
CA CYS A 3 5.70 -20.11 -0.78
C CYS A 3 7.24 -20.06 -0.81
N TRP A 4 7.83 -19.07 -1.47
CA TRP A 4 9.29 -18.87 -1.48
C TRP A 4 9.80 -18.54 -0.07
N LEU A 5 9.11 -17.64 0.64
CA LEU A 5 9.44 -17.32 2.04
C LEU A 5 9.27 -18.53 2.98
N THR A 6 8.30 -19.39 2.70
CA THR A 6 8.07 -20.63 3.46
C THR A 6 9.17 -21.66 3.23
N GLY A 7 9.65 -21.83 2.00
CA GLY A 7 10.70 -22.78 1.66
C GLY A 7 12.12 -22.30 2.03
N LEU A 8 12.32 -20.98 2.16
CA LEU A 8 13.64 -20.39 2.42
C LEU A 8 14.37 -20.99 3.63
N PRO A 9 13.75 -21.19 4.82
CA PRO A 9 14.42 -21.80 5.97
C PRO A 9 14.90 -23.24 5.76
N HIS A 10 14.35 -23.93 4.76
CA HIS A 10 14.72 -25.31 4.42
C HIS A 10 15.84 -25.39 3.36
N ASN A 11 16.33 -24.24 2.88
CA ASN A 11 17.44 -24.17 1.94
C ASN A 11 18.78 -23.93 2.66
N ARG A 12 19.86 -24.52 2.13
CA ARG A 12 21.24 -24.35 2.63
C ARG A 12 21.70 -22.89 2.67
N VAL A 13 21.16 -22.03 1.81
CA VAL A 13 21.52 -20.60 1.79
C VAL A 13 21.01 -19.84 3.02
N TYR A 14 20.02 -20.35 3.76
CA TYR A 14 19.36 -19.59 4.82
C TYR A 14 20.30 -19.17 5.97
N ASP A 15 21.20 -20.05 6.41
CA ASP A 15 22.16 -19.72 7.46
C ASP A 15 23.17 -18.67 6.98
N ARG A 16 23.64 -18.78 5.72
CA ARG A 16 24.51 -17.78 5.10
C ARG A 16 23.80 -16.45 4.90
N LEU A 17 22.52 -16.46 4.55
CA LEU A 17 21.70 -15.25 4.41
C LEU A 17 21.55 -14.54 5.76
N LYS A 18 21.27 -15.27 6.84
CA LYS A 18 21.23 -14.69 8.20
C LYS A 18 22.58 -14.09 8.59
N GLN A 19 23.69 -14.73 8.22
CA GLN A 19 25.03 -14.18 8.43
C GLN A 19 25.28 -12.93 7.58
N GLN A 20 24.84 -12.90 6.32
CA GLN A 20 24.97 -11.74 5.44
C GLN A 20 24.18 -10.54 5.99
N VAL A 21 22.95 -10.74 6.46
CA VAL A 21 22.16 -9.69 7.13
C VAL A 21 22.89 -9.12 8.35
N LYS A 22 23.60 -9.95 9.11
CA LYS A 22 24.43 -9.51 10.24
C LYS A 22 25.69 -8.77 9.77
N SER A 23 26.35 -9.30 8.75
CA SER A 23 27.58 -8.75 8.14
C SER A 23 27.37 -7.35 7.56
N VAL A 24 26.24 -7.12 6.87
CA VAL A 24 25.90 -5.79 6.34
C VAL A 24 25.83 -4.74 7.44
N LEU A 25 25.42 -5.13 8.65
CA LEU A 25 25.39 -4.23 9.81
C LEU A 25 26.74 -4.11 10.54
N SER A 26 27.59 -5.14 10.53
CA SER A 26 28.90 -5.10 11.21
C SER A 26 30.03 -4.49 10.35
N ASN A 27 30.02 -4.69 9.03
CA ASN A 27 30.97 -4.05 8.10
C ASN A 27 30.71 -2.54 7.95
N ALA A 28 29.74 -2.03 8.69
CA ALA A 28 29.48 -0.63 8.89
C ALA A 28 30.41 0.00 9.97
N ASP A 29 31.24 -0.81 10.64
CA ASP A 29 32.02 -0.42 11.82
C ASP A 29 33.56 -0.40 11.64
N ASP A 30 34.13 -0.75 10.48
CA ASP A 30 35.61 -0.90 10.36
C ASP A 30 36.42 0.41 10.36
N TYR A 31 35.77 1.58 10.46
CA TYR A 31 36.46 2.87 10.59
C TYR A 31 35.97 3.78 11.73
N SER A 32 35.10 3.33 12.64
CA SER A 32 34.77 4.16 13.81
C SER A 32 34.31 3.34 15.01
N THR A 33 34.80 3.71 16.20
CA THR A 33 34.40 3.19 17.52
C THR A 33 32.93 3.49 17.91
N ASP A 34 32.07 3.87 16.98
CA ASP A 34 30.73 4.36 17.23
C ASP A 34 29.69 3.52 16.46
N THR A 35 29.39 2.32 16.97
CA THR A 35 28.25 1.45 16.59
C THR A 35 26.86 2.12 16.72
N LYS A 36 26.83 3.42 17.09
CA LYS A 36 25.62 4.21 17.33
C LYS A 36 24.85 4.58 16.06
N TRP A 37 25.49 4.62 14.90
CA TRP A 37 24.90 5.31 13.74
C TRP A 37 23.82 4.48 13.01
N TYR A 38 23.94 3.14 12.95
CA TYR A 38 22.83 2.26 12.50
C TYR A 38 21.73 2.15 13.57
N MET A 39 22.12 2.23 14.84
CA MET A 39 21.20 2.19 15.99
C MET A 39 20.41 3.48 16.18
N ALA A 40 20.81 4.58 15.55
CA ALA A 40 20.06 5.84 15.53
C ALA A 40 18.90 5.85 14.53
N ALA A 41 18.65 4.75 13.81
CA ALA A 41 17.50 4.63 12.90
C ALA A 41 16.17 4.70 13.69
N GLN A 42 15.62 5.91 13.83
CA GLN A 42 14.34 6.16 14.49
C GLN A 42 13.19 5.53 13.68
N PRO A 43 12.14 5.03 14.35
CA PRO A 43 11.75 5.31 15.75
C PRO A 43 12.35 4.36 16.81
N LYS A 44 13.13 3.33 16.43
CA LYS A 44 13.71 2.34 17.37
C LYS A 44 15.03 1.78 16.86
N SER A 45 16.04 1.73 17.72
CA SER A 45 17.35 1.16 17.40
C SER A 45 17.23 -0.23 16.77
N VAL A 46 17.73 -0.36 15.55
CA VAL A 46 17.74 -1.61 14.79
C VAL A 46 19.06 -2.32 15.03
N THR A 47 19.01 -3.56 15.52
CA THR A 47 20.19 -4.41 15.70
C THR A 47 20.17 -5.57 14.71
N ALA A 48 21.33 -6.21 14.53
CA ALA A 48 21.44 -7.39 13.68
C ALA A 48 20.59 -8.57 14.18
N THR A 49 20.40 -8.69 15.49
CA THR A 49 19.50 -9.68 16.08
C THR A 49 18.04 -9.37 15.75
N ASN A 50 17.64 -8.09 15.78
CA ASN A 50 16.29 -7.67 15.44
C ASN A 50 15.95 -7.97 13.98
N LEU A 51 16.88 -7.71 13.04
CA LEU A 51 16.68 -8.02 11.62
C LEU A 51 16.66 -9.52 11.35
N ALA A 52 17.54 -10.29 11.98
CA ALA A 52 17.53 -11.75 11.86
C ALA A 52 16.23 -12.35 12.41
N ALA A 53 15.71 -11.84 13.53
CA ALA A 53 14.41 -12.22 14.07
C ALA A 53 13.26 -11.84 13.13
N ALA A 54 13.30 -10.63 12.56
CA ALA A 54 12.28 -10.19 11.61
C ALA A 54 12.24 -11.03 10.33
N LEU A 55 13.41 -11.44 9.82
CA LEU A 55 13.51 -12.39 8.71
C LEU A 55 12.91 -13.75 9.10
N HIS A 56 13.24 -14.25 10.30
CA HIS A 56 12.68 -15.49 10.80
C HIS A 56 11.15 -15.43 10.92
N ASP A 57 10.60 -14.36 11.52
CA ASP A 57 9.16 -14.16 11.68
C ASP A 57 8.44 -14.06 10.33
N ALA A 58 9.01 -13.33 9.37
CA ALA A 58 8.46 -13.24 8.02
C ALA A 58 8.33 -14.63 7.38
N THR A 59 9.37 -15.46 7.48
CA THR A 59 9.38 -16.82 6.93
C THR A 59 8.48 -17.79 7.70
N SER A 60 8.41 -17.69 9.04
CA SER A 60 7.64 -18.60 9.89
C SER A 60 6.14 -18.31 9.89
N HIS A 61 5.74 -17.06 9.64
CA HIS A 61 4.33 -16.67 9.55
C HIS A 61 3.75 -16.80 8.14
N SER A 62 4.57 -16.86 7.09
CA SER A 62 4.10 -17.07 5.70
C SER A 62 3.24 -18.32 5.50
N PRO A 63 3.57 -19.51 6.05
CA PRO A 63 2.72 -20.70 5.92
C PRO A 63 1.36 -20.54 6.59
N ALA A 64 1.32 -19.88 7.75
CA ALA A 64 0.07 -19.58 8.46
C ALA A 64 -0.84 -18.67 7.64
N LEU A 65 -0.26 -17.71 6.91
CA LEU A 65 -1.01 -16.86 5.98
C LEU A 65 -1.52 -17.65 4.77
N LEU A 66 -0.67 -18.47 4.16
CA LEU A 66 -1.05 -19.35 3.03
C LEU A 66 -2.20 -20.29 3.41
N THR A 67 -2.06 -21.01 4.53
CA THR A 67 -3.12 -21.91 5.04
C THR A 67 -4.37 -21.16 5.50
N ARG A 68 -4.24 -19.92 5.98
CA ARG A 68 -5.40 -19.08 6.29
C ARG A 68 -6.18 -18.70 5.03
N VAL A 69 -5.50 -18.46 3.91
CA VAL A 69 -6.15 -18.15 2.63
C VAL A 69 -6.66 -19.41 1.95
N LEU A 70 -5.79 -20.38 1.65
CA LEU A 70 -6.06 -21.55 0.80
C LEU A 70 -6.70 -22.75 1.52
N GLY A 71 -6.58 -22.80 2.86
CA GLY A 71 -6.92 -23.99 3.64
C GLY A 71 -5.79 -25.02 3.69
N TYR A 72 -6.11 -26.26 4.07
CA TYR A 72 -5.13 -27.34 4.26
C TYR A 72 -4.90 -28.20 3.00
N GLY A 73 -5.73 -28.05 1.98
CA GLY A 73 -5.75 -28.85 0.77
C GLY A 73 -6.83 -29.93 0.79
N ASP A 74 -7.24 -30.35 -0.40
CA ASP A 74 -8.13 -31.46 -0.71
C ASP A 74 -7.76 -32.05 -2.08
N ALA A 75 -8.46 -33.08 -2.55
CA ALA A 75 -8.13 -33.74 -3.83
C ALA A 75 -8.12 -32.81 -5.06
N SER A 76 -8.71 -31.62 -4.94
CA SER A 76 -8.81 -30.60 -5.98
C SER A 76 -7.89 -29.39 -5.76
N THR A 77 -7.11 -29.36 -4.69
CA THR A 77 -6.29 -28.19 -4.29
C THR A 77 -4.93 -28.60 -3.74
N THR A 78 -3.96 -27.67 -3.74
CA THR A 78 -2.62 -27.95 -3.21
C THR A 78 -2.66 -28.22 -1.71
N TYR A 79 -1.98 -29.29 -1.28
CA TYR A 79 -1.87 -29.62 0.14
C TYR A 79 -0.89 -28.69 0.85
N ALA A 80 -1.23 -28.28 2.07
CA ALA A 80 -0.42 -27.32 2.82
C ALA A 80 1.01 -27.79 3.12
N VAL A 81 1.23 -29.12 3.14
CA VAL A 81 2.58 -29.70 3.28
C VAL A 81 3.49 -29.33 2.10
N ASP A 82 2.93 -29.12 0.91
CA ASP A 82 3.68 -28.82 -0.31
C ASP A 82 4.26 -27.40 -0.30
N PHE A 83 3.79 -26.52 0.58
CA PHE A 83 4.36 -25.19 0.76
C PHE A 83 5.81 -25.25 1.27
N TYR A 84 6.17 -26.31 2.00
CA TYR A 84 7.50 -26.49 2.60
C TYR A 84 8.47 -27.29 1.73
N SER A 85 7.96 -28.16 0.85
CA SER A 85 8.75 -29.13 0.09
C SER A 85 9.38 -28.58 -1.19
N ASN A 86 9.22 -27.29 -1.47
CA ASN A 86 9.55 -26.68 -2.76
C ASN A 86 8.93 -27.42 -3.96
N ALA A 87 7.71 -27.95 -3.81
CA ALA A 87 6.98 -28.63 -4.89
C ALA A 87 6.81 -27.75 -6.15
N LEU A 88 6.80 -26.42 -5.96
CA LEU A 88 6.72 -25.42 -7.03
C LEU A 88 8.06 -25.19 -7.77
N GLN A 89 9.12 -25.93 -7.43
CA GLN A 89 10.46 -25.81 -8.04
C GLN A 89 10.99 -24.38 -8.06
N LEU A 90 10.78 -23.63 -6.97
CA LEU A 90 11.21 -22.25 -6.88
C LEU A 90 12.74 -22.19 -6.78
N TYR A 91 13.32 -21.20 -7.45
CA TYR A 91 14.76 -20.94 -7.45
C TYR A 91 15.19 -20.21 -6.17
N TYR A 92 16.27 -20.69 -5.56
CA TYR A 92 16.93 -20.07 -4.41
C TYR A 92 18.42 -19.88 -4.77
N PRO A 93 18.87 -18.63 -4.98
CA PRO A 93 20.28 -18.36 -5.20
C PRO A 93 21.14 -18.98 -4.10
N GLN A 94 22.27 -19.57 -4.49
CA GLN A 94 23.20 -20.16 -3.52
C GLN A 94 24.18 -19.15 -2.96
N ASP A 95 24.47 -18.08 -3.71
CA ASP A 95 25.17 -16.92 -3.19
C ASP A 95 24.28 -16.14 -2.20
N ALA A 96 24.87 -15.68 -1.10
CA ALA A 96 24.11 -15.04 -0.02
C ALA A 96 23.67 -13.61 -0.38
N ASP A 97 24.45 -12.91 -1.19
CA ASP A 97 24.16 -11.54 -1.63
C ASP A 97 23.06 -11.55 -2.69
N ASP A 98 23.16 -12.43 -3.70
CA ASP A 98 22.10 -12.64 -4.68
C ASP A 98 20.78 -13.06 -4.02
N CYS A 99 20.85 -13.94 -3.02
CA CYS A 99 19.68 -14.36 -2.25
C CYS A 99 19.07 -13.21 -1.45
N LEU A 100 19.90 -12.32 -0.90
CA LEU A 100 19.45 -11.14 -0.17
C LEU A 100 18.77 -10.14 -1.11
N HIS A 101 19.32 -9.91 -2.30
CA HIS A 101 18.71 -9.09 -3.34
C HIS A 101 17.34 -9.63 -3.78
N LEU A 102 17.24 -10.95 -4.01
CA LEU A 102 15.97 -11.58 -4.35
C LEU A 102 14.94 -11.49 -3.20
N LEU A 103 15.38 -11.66 -1.95
CA LEU A 103 14.53 -11.47 -0.78
C LEU A 103 13.95 -10.04 -0.74
N PHE A 104 14.77 -9.01 -0.95
CA PHE A 104 14.31 -7.62 -0.96
C PHE A 104 13.36 -7.34 -2.12
N HIS A 105 13.60 -7.92 -3.29
CA HIS A 105 12.66 -7.85 -4.41
C HIS A 105 11.31 -8.46 -4.02
N ILE A 106 11.30 -9.67 -3.43
CA ILE A 106 10.08 -10.33 -2.95
C ILE A 106 9.35 -9.46 -1.91
N PHE A 107 10.05 -8.86 -0.96
CA PHE A 107 9.42 -7.98 0.02
C PHE A 107 8.80 -6.73 -0.63
N ARG A 108 9.47 -6.10 -1.60
CA ARG A 108 8.90 -4.95 -2.31
C ARG A 108 7.60 -5.28 -3.04
N LEU A 109 7.43 -6.51 -3.50
CA LEU A 109 6.20 -6.96 -4.16
C LEU A 109 5.12 -7.42 -3.15
N VAL A 110 5.51 -8.10 -2.07
CA VAL A 110 4.59 -8.67 -1.08
C VAL A 110 4.03 -7.63 -0.11
N PHE A 111 4.85 -6.66 0.33
CA PHE A 111 4.42 -5.70 1.33
C PHE A 111 3.22 -4.84 0.88
N PRO A 112 3.21 -4.23 -0.32
CA PRO A 112 2.08 -3.41 -0.76
C PRO A 112 0.75 -4.19 -0.79
N VAL A 113 0.77 -5.41 -1.35
CA VAL A 113 -0.44 -6.24 -1.49
C VAL A 113 -0.96 -6.74 -0.14
N LEU A 114 -0.05 -7.15 0.76
CA LEU A 114 -0.45 -7.58 2.11
C LEU A 114 -0.88 -6.40 2.98
N ARG A 115 -0.28 -5.21 2.81
CA ARG A 115 -0.65 -4.00 3.53
C ARG A 115 -2.04 -3.52 3.11
N PHE A 116 -2.35 -3.55 1.82
CA PHE A 116 -3.68 -3.26 1.32
C PHE A 116 -4.70 -4.24 1.90
N LEU A 117 -4.43 -5.56 1.78
CA LEU A 117 -5.29 -6.61 2.32
C LEU A 117 -5.52 -6.45 3.84
N PHE A 118 -4.47 -6.17 4.60
CA PHE A 118 -4.55 -5.92 6.04
C PHE A 118 -5.41 -4.70 6.35
N THR A 119 -5.20 -3.60 5.63
CA THR A 119 -5.98 -2.35 5.82
C THR A 119 -7.45 -2.59 5.55
N GLN A 120 -7.79 -3.22 4.42
CA GLN A 120 -9.18 -3.53 4.08
C GLN A 120 -9.81 -4.48 5.09
N CYS A 121 -9.16 -5.60 5.42
CA CYS A 121 -9.68 -6.58 6.37
C CYS A 121 -9.74 -6.09 7.83
N SER A 122 -9.04 -5.00 8.18
CA SER A 122 -9.12 -4.37 9.50
C SER A 122 -10.33 -3.46 9.67
N ARG A 123 -10.92 -3.00 8.57
CA ARG A 123 -12.02 -2.04 8.57
C ARG A 123 -13.37 -2.77 8.50
N PRO A 124 -14.36 -2.34 9.28
CA PRO A 124 -15.71 -2.88 9.19
C PRO A 124 -16.38 -2.44 7.89
N ALA A 125 -17.40 -3.20 7.48
CA ALA A 125 -18.06 -2.99 6.19
C ALA A 125 -18.67 -1.58 6.05
N HIS A 126 -19.21 -0.98 7.12
CA HIS A 126 -19.79 0.37 7.08
C HIS A 126 -18.77 1.50 6.81
N HIS A 127 -17.48 1.19 6.84
CA HIS A 127 -16.40 2.09 6.44
C HIS A 127 -15.74 1.66 5.11
N GLY A 128 -16.45 0.88 4.27
CA GLY A 128 -15.92 0.33 3.01
C GLY A 128 -14.86 -0.75 3.20
N GLY A 129 -14.80 -1.35 4.39
CA GLY A 129 -13.81 -2.37 4.74
C GLY A 129 -14.28 -3.80 4.49
N TRP A 130 -13.35 -4.75 4.57
CA TRP A 130 -13.57 -6.16 4.26
C TRP A 130 -13.59 -7.07 5.50
N ALA A 131 -13.66 -6.54 6.72
CA ALA A 131 -13.64 -7.36 7.93
C ALA A 131 -14.74 -8.43 7.94
N ASP A 132 -15.93 -8.10 7.45
CA ASP A 132 -17.10 -8.99 7.44
C ASP A 132 -17.25 -9.77 6.12
N CYS A 133 -16.44 -9.46 5.10
CA CYS A 133 -16.45 -10.15 3.82
C CYS A 133 -16.06 -11.62 3.98
N ARG A 134 -16.83 -12.51 3.35
CA ARG A 134 -16.55 -13.95 3.32
C ARG A 134 -15.56 -14.30 2.21
N TYR A 135 -14.74 -15.33 2.38
CA TYR A 135 -13.91 -15.90 1.31
C TYR A 135 -13.71 -17.41 1.54
N GLY A 136 -13.23 -18.11 0.52
CA GLY A 136 -12.95 -19.54 0.57
C GLY A 136 -13.85 -20.36 -0.36
N LYS A 137 -13.86 -21.68 -0.17
CA LYS A 137 -14.59 -22.62 -1.03
C LYS A 137 -16.08 -22.28 -1.09
N GLY A 138 -16.63 -22.18 -2.30
CA GLY A 138 -18.05 -21.88 -2.52
C GLY A 138 -18.44 -20.41 -2.36
N VAL A 139 -17.50 -19.49 -2.12
CA VAL A 139 -17.77 -18.05 -2.14
C VAL A 139 -17.59 -17.53 -3.57
N PRO A 140 -18.63 -16.95 -4.20
CA PRO A 140 -18.50 -16.43 -5.56
C PRO A 140 -17.64 -15.15 -5.57
N PRO A 141 -16.57 -15.09 -6.39
CA PRO A 141 -15.91 -13.83 -6.70
C PRO A 141 -16.76 -13.01 -7.67
N TYR A 142 -16.50 -11.71 -7.77
CA TYR A 142 -16.75 -10.94 -8.99
C TYR A 142 -16.08 -11.67 -10.16
N THR A 143 -16.89 -12.23 -11.05
CA THR A 143 -16.43 -12.79 -12.32
C THR A 143 -16.11 -11.63 -13.25
N TRP A 144 -14.89 -11.58 -13.80
CA TRP A 144 -14.46 -10.56 -14.76
C TRP A 144 -15.34 -10.51 -16.03
N GLN A 145 -16.00 -11.64 -16.36
CA GLN A 145 -17.06 -11.70 -17.35
C GLN A 145 -18.39 -11.34 -16.67
N CYS A 146 -18.70 -10.06 -16.59
CA CYS A 146 -20.07 -9.61 -16.36
C CYS A 146 -20.74 -9.48 -17.73
N ALA A 147 -21.76 -10.31 -18.01
CA ALA A 147 -22.72 -9.98 -19.04
C ALA A 147 -23.50 -8.73 -18.58
N PRO A 148 -23.60 -7.67 -19.38
CA PRO A 148 -24.51 -6.57 -19.08
C PRO A 148 -25.97 -7.07 -19.08
N PRO A 149 -26.89 -6.49 -18.27
CA PRO A 149 -26.77 -5.24 -17.51
C PRO A 149 -26.64 -5.44 -15.98
N VAL A 150 -25.92 -4.51 -15.35
CA VAL A 150 -25.71 -4.43 -13.89
C VAL A 150 -26.88 -3.66 -13.25
N THR A 151 -28.10 -4.20 -13.30
CA THR A 151 -29.31 -3.51 -12.81
C THR A 151 -29.99 -4.15 -11.59
N ALA A 152 -29.33 -5.07 -10.89
CA ALA A 152 -29.90 -5.67 -9.68
C ALA A 152 -29.11 -5.24 -8.43
N LEU A 153 -29.55 -4.17 -7.74
CA LEU A 153 -29.28 -3.93 -6.31
C LEU A 153 -30.20 -2.83 -5.72
N PRO A 154 -31.15 -3.17 -4.83
CA PRO A 154 -31.72 -2.24 -3.83
C PRO A 154 -30.88 -2.27 -2.54
N THR A 155 -30.62 -1.11 -1.94
CA THR A 155 -29.76 -0.89 -0.74
C THR A 155 -30.44 -1.29 0.59
N PRO A 156 -29.75 -1.45 1.77
CA PRO A 156 -28.29 -1.39 2.12
C PRO A 156 -27.78 -2.71 2.79
N HIS A 157 -26.56 -3.26 2.67
CA HIS A 157 -25.18 -2.84 2.39
C HIS A 157 -24.73 -3.31 0.99
N PRO A 158 -24.20 -2.46 0.10
CA PRO A 158 -24.10 -2.79 -1.32
C PRO A 158 -23.02 -3.82 -1.74
N GLU A 159 -22.01 -4.09 -0.89
CA GLU A 159 -20.76 -4.73 -1.36
C GLU A 159 -20.57 -6.20 -0.95
N CYS A 160 -21.58 -6.83 -0.34
CA CYS A 160 -21.50 -8.24 0.06
C CYS A 160 -22.76 -9.04 -0.27
N THR A 161 -23.61 -8.50 -1.14
CA THR A 161 -24.98 -9.01 -1.28
C THR A 161 -25.08 -10.25 -2.15
N ASP A 162 -24.02 -10.61 -2.90
CA ASP A 162 -23.86 -11.94 -3.50
C ASP A 162 -22.39 -12.30 -3.74
N LYS A 163 -21.55 -11.33 -4.12
CA LYS A 163 -20.14 -11.52 -4.48
C LYS A 163 -19.23 -10.83 -3.46
N SER A 164 -18.12 -11.48 -3.12
CA SER A 164 -17.20 -10.93 -2.10
C SER A 164 -16.02 -10.19 -2.73
N PRO A 165 -15.79 -8.90 -2.40
CA PRO A 165 -14.65 -8.14 -2.91
C PRO A 165 -13.32 -8.71 -2.39
N LEU A 166 -13.31 -9.22 -1.15
CA LEU A 166 -12.17 -9.94 -0.59
C LEU A 166 -11.86 -11.22 -1.39
N MET A 167 -12.88 -12.01 -1.71
CA MET A 167 -12.69 -13.22 -2.53
C MET A 167 -12.17 -12.87 -3.92
N SER A 168 -12.67 -11.78 -4.51
CA SER A 168 -12.17 -11.28 -5.79
C SER A 168 -10.73 -10.79 -5.73
N TYR A 169 -10.36 -10.05 -4.70
CA TYR A 169 -8.98 -9.59 -4.55
C TYR A 169 -8.02 -10.77 -4.42
N LEU A 170 -8.37 -11.78 -3.62
CA LEU A 170 -7.58 -13.00 -3.46
C LEU A 170 -7.41 -13.77 -4.79
N ASN A 171 -8.44 -13.75 -5.65
CA ASN A 171 -8.42 -14.41 -6.97
C ASN A 171 -7.93 -13.52 -8.12
N ASP A 172 -7.42 -12.32 -7.85
CA ASP A 172 -7.02 -11.35 -8.88
C ASP A 172 -8.17 -11.04 -9.87
N CYS A 173 -9.40 -10.95 -9.36
CA CYS A 173 -10.63 -10.72 -10.12
C CYS A 173 -11.42 -9.51 -9.62
N LEU A 174 -10.81 -8.64 -8.81
CA LEU A 174 -11.51 -7.47 -8.25
C LEU A 174 -11.63 -6.38 -9.33
N PRO A 175 -12.83 -5.94 -9.72
CA PRO A 175 -12.98 -4.87 -10.71
C PRO A 175 -12.21 -3.61 -10.30
N GLY A 176 -11.52 -2.97 -11.25
CA GLY A 176 -10.62 -1.84 -10.98
C GLY A 176 -9.27 -2.24 -10.35
N HIS A 177 -9.11 -3.50 -9.93
CA HIS A 177 -7.88 -4.06 -9.38
C HIS A 177 -7.44 -5.27 -10.22
N LEU A 178 -6.57 -5.03 -11.20
CA LEU A 178 -5.88 -6.00 -12.05
C LEU A 178 -6.73 -7.13 -12.66
N PRO A 179 -6.98 -7.05 -13.97
CA PRO A 179 -6.92 -8.19 -14.88
C PRO A 179 -5.69 -8.03 -15.78
N HIS A 180 -4.48 -8.12 -15.22
CA HIS A 180 -3.25 -7.98 -16.00
C HIS A 180 -2.69 -9.33 -16.41
N GLN A 181 -2.53 -9.55 -17.72
CA GLN A 181 -1.79 -10.68 -18.25
C GLN A 181 -0.29 -10.41 -18.10
N VAL A 182 0.35 -11.15 -17.21
CA VAL A 182 1.79 -11.15 -17.02
C VAL A 182 2.37 -12.29 -17.83
N THR A 183 3.29 -12.01 -18.77
CA THR A 183 3.97 -13.03 -19.59
C THR A 183 5.45 -13.19 -19.20
N ASN A 184 6.07 -14.30 -19.66
CA ASN A 184 7.40 -14.86 -19.31
C ASN A 184 8.45 -13.88 -18.74
N ILE A 185 9.00 -14.13 -17.54
CA ILE A 185 10.10 -15.05 -17.13
C ILE A 185 11.49 -14.57 -17.59
N GLY A 186 11.96 -13.57 -16.85
CA GLY A 186 13.35 -13.16 -16.60
C GLY A 186 13.44 -12.74 -15.12
N CYS A 187 14.30 -11.78 -14.75
CA CYS A 187 14.36 -11.30 -13.36
C CYS A 187 13.17 -10.39 -12.94
N GLU A 188 12.39 -9.84 -13.87
CA GLU A 188 11.25 -8.94 -13.56
C GLU A 188 9.99 -9.29 -14.38
N PRO A 189 8.79 -9.26 -13.77
CA PRO A 189 7.52 -9.55 -14.45
C PRO A 189 7.06 -8.38 -15.32
N VAL A 190 6.67 -8.64 -16.58
CA VAL A 190 6.15 -7.62 -17.51
C VAL A 190 4.63 -7.78 -17.66
N CYS A 191 3.89 -6.68 -17.47
CA CYS A 191 2.45 -6.61 -17.72
C CYS A 191 2.18 -6.26 -19.19
N GLN A 192 1.44 -7.10 -19.91
CA GLN A 192 1.02 -6.81 -21.29
C GLN A 192 -0.27 -6.00 -21.39
N THR A 193 -1.03 -5.89 -20.29
CA THR A 193 -2.34 -5.23 -20.27
C THR A 193 -2.24 -3.71 -20.07
N CYS A 194 -1.21 -3.23 -19.40
CA CYS A 194 -0.96 -1.79 -19.26
C CYS A 194 -0.21 -1.27 -20.48
N LEU A 195 -0.68 -0.16 -21.05
CA LEU A 195 0.09 0.61 -22.03
C LEU A 195 1.39 1.07 -21.36
N THR A 196 2.53 0.74 -21.97
CA THR A 196 3.84 1.26 -21.61
C THR A 196 3.89 2.76 -21.93
N SER A 197 3.46 3.59 -20.99
CA SER A 197 3.82 5.01 -20.95
C SER A 197 5.19 5.17 -20.30
N GLU A 198 5.95 6.18 -20.70
CA GLU A 198 7.31 6.50 -20.18
C GLU A 198 7.35 6.73 -18.66
N LEU A 199 6.19 7.03 -18.04
CA LEU A 199 6.02 7.23 -16.59
C LEU A 199 5.12 6.15 -15.94
N SER A 200 5.03 4.96 -16.55
CA SER A 200 4.10 3.91 -16.10
C SER A 200 4.41 3.42 -14.68
N THR A 201 3.37 3.45 -13.84
CA THR A 201 3.42 2.86 -12.51
C THR A 201 3.43 1.33 -12.63
N PRO A 202 4.33 0.62 -11.94
CA PRO A 202 4.36 -0.84 -11.98
C PRO A 202 3.05 -1.38 -11.43
N CYS A 203 2.52 -2.41 -12.10
CA CYS A 203 1.31 -3.06 -11.67
C CYS A 203 1.51 -3.69 -10.28
N LEU A 204 0.47 -3.66 -9.46
CA LEU A 204 0.46 -4.47 -8.24
C LEU A 204 0.66 -5.95 -8.62
N THR A 205 1.40 -6.68 -7.80
CA THR A 205 1.67 -8.10 -8.11
C THR A 205 0.41 -8.93 -7.86
N PRO A 206 -0.01 -9.79 -8.80
CA PRO A 206 -1.13 -10.69 -8.55
C PRO A 206 -0.81 -11.64 -7.40
N LEU A 207 -1.81 -11.91 -6.56
CA LEU A 207 -1.71 -12.84 -5.43
C LEU A 207 -1.65 -14.29 -5.90
N GLY A 208 -2.35 -14.61 -6.99
CA GLY A 208 -2.30 -15.93 -7.63
C GLY A 208 -3.05 -17.05 -6.90
N PHE A 209 -3.93 -16.73 -5.94
CA PHE A 209 -4.76 -17.77 -5.31
C PHE A 209 -5.88 -18.19 -6.28
N ARG A 210 -6.07 -19.50 -6.45
CA ARG A 210 -7.03 -20.07 -7.43
C ARG A 210 -7.90 -21.20 -6.87
N GLY A 211 -7.38 -21.98 -5.92
CA GLY A 211 -8.08 -23.11 -5.31
C GLY A 211 -8.18 -22.96 -3.79
N PHE A 212 -9.37 -23.08 -3.24
CA PHE A 212 -9.63 -22.96 -1.80
C PHE A 212 -10.21 -24.25 -1.27
N SER A 213 -9.72 -24.68 -0.12
CA SER A 213 -10.15 -25.88 0.60
C SER A 213 -10.73 -25.52 1.97
N GLY A 214 -11.50 -26.44 2.54
CA GLY A 214 -12.12 -26.26 3.86
C GLY A 214 -13.34 -25.34 3.85
N SER A 215 -13.64 -24.74 5.01
CA SER A 215 -14.82 -23.90 5.22
C SER A 215 -14.61 -22.45 4.80
N THR A 216 -15.72 -21.75 4.56
CA THR A 216 -15.75 -20.29 4.42
C THR A 216 -15.20 -19.58 5.66
N ARG A 217 -14.46 -18.49 5.44
CA ARG A 217 -13.84 -17.65 6.48
C ARG A 217 -14.18 -16.18 6.24
N THR A 218 -13.85 -15.32 7.20
CA THR A 218 -14.10 -13.87 7.12
C THR A 218 -12.80 -13.06 7.06
N GLY A 219 -12.85 -11.85 6.49
CA GLY A 219 -11.71 -10.94 6.47
C GLY A 219 -11.15 -10.65 7.87
N LYS A 220 -11.98 -10.61 8.91
CA LYS A 220 -11.56 -10.45 10.31
C LYS A 220 -10.63 -11.58 10.75
N GLU A 221 -10.86 -12.81 10.32
CA GLU A 221 -9.97 -13.94 10.61
C GLU A 221 -8.64 -13.84 9.84
N LEU A 222 -8.67 -13.38 8.60
CA LEU A 222 -7.48 -13.13 7.80
C LEU A 222 -6.63 -12.01 8.40
N CYS A 223 -7.29 -10.93 8.86
CA CYS A 223 -6.69 -9.80 9.56
C CYS A 223 -5.89 -10.25 10.80
N LYS A 224 -6.40 -11.22 11.57
CA LYS A 224 -5.67 -11.78 12.73
C LYS A 224 -4.33 -12.41 12.35
N VAL A 225 -4.24 -13.07 11.19
CA VAL A 225 -2.99 -13.69 10.73
C VAL A 225 -2.04 -12.64 10.15
N LEU A 226 -2.58 -11.67 9.40
CA LEU A 226 -1.80 -10.52 8.91
C LEU A 226 -1.24 -9.67 10.07
N THR A 227 -1.99 -9.53 11.17
CA THR A 227 -1.52 -8.85 12.38
C THR A 227 -0.27 -9.52 12.95
N LYS A 228 -0.20 -10.86 12.93
CA LYS A 228 0.99 -11.60 13.35
C LYS A 228 2.14 -11.42 12.37
N TRP A 229 1.86 -11.49 11.06
CA TRP A 229 2.87 -11.31 10.02
C TRP A 229 3.53 -9.93 10.09
N PHE A 230 2.75 -8.87 10.32
CA PHE A 230 3.24 -7.50 10.54
C PHE A 230 3.61 -7.18 12.00
N GLY A 231 3.53 -8.16 12.90
CA GLY A 231 3.70 -7.94 14.35
C GLY A 231 5.13 -7.56 14.73
N ASN A 232 6.12 -8.01 13.96
CA ASN A 232 7.50 -7.61 14.16
C ASN A 232 7.74 -6.22 13.56
N VAL A 233 7.96 -5.22 14.43
CA VAL A 233 8.18 -3.82 14.04
C VAL A 233 9.40 -3.62 13.13
N HIS A 234 10.37 -4.54 13.18
CA HIS A 234 11.62 -4.45 12.41
C HIS A 234 11.53 -5.11 11.02
N ILE A 235 10.40 -5.75 10.66
CA ILE A 235 10.24 -6.37 9.35
C ILE A 235 10.39 -5.35 8.21
N LYS A 236 9.96 -4.11 8.43
CA LYS A 236 10.11 -2.99 7.50
C LYS A 236 11.57 -2.53 7.38
N SER A 237 12.33 -2.61 8.48
CA SER A 237 13.75 -2.23 8.51
C SER A 237 14.62 -3.12 7.62
N LEU A 238 14.17 -4.32 7.24
CA LEU A 238 14.90 -5.16 6.28
C LEU A 238 15.07 -4.46 4.93
N LEU A 239 14.09 -3.68 4.47
CA LEU A 239 14.17 -2.95 3.21
C LEU A 239 15.17 -1.78 3.23
N SER A 240 15.60 -1.34 4.43
CA SER A 240 16.59 -0.28 4.59
C SER A 240 18.04 -0.74 4.37
N LEU A 241 18.30 -2.05 4.35
CA LEU A 241 19.63 -2.62 4.12
C LEU A 241 20.13 -2.41 2.68
N CYS A 242 19.20 -2.32 1.73
CA CYS A 242 19.49 -2.03 0.32
C CYS A 242 18.44 -1.02 -0.16
N PRO A 243 18.64 0.28 0.13
CA PRO A 243 17.67 1.31 -0.19
C PRO A 243 17.58 1.47 -1.72
N ARG A 244 16.37 1.75 -2.22
CA ARG A 244 16.10 1.99 -3.65
C ARG A 244 15.46 3.38 -3.80
N PRO A 245 15.82 4.17 -4.83
CA PRO A 245 15.18 5.47 -5.04
C PRO A 245 13.67 5.31 -5.26
N PRO A 246 12.85 6.24 -4.74
CA PRO A 246 11.43 6.27 -5.06
C PRO A 246 11.24 6.43 -6.57
N ALA A 247 10.44 5.52 -7.14
CA ALA A 247 10.19 5.47 -8.57
C ALA A 247 8.71 5.73 -8.93
N THR A 248 7.80 5.54 -7.98
CA THR A 248 6.35 5.69 -8.19
C THR A 248 5.79 6.79 -7.31
N LEU A 249 4.63 7.35 -7.68
CA LEU A 249 4.02 8.42 -6.88
C LEU A 249 3.83 8.03 -5.41
N ALA A 250 3.39 6.79 -5.15
CA ALA A 250 3.23 6.26 -3.80
C ALA A 250 4.56 6.16 -3.04
N GLU A 251 5.64 5.79 -3.73
CA GLU A 251 6.98 5.74 -3.15
C GLU A 251 7.54 7.13 -2.86
N HIS A 252 7.37 8.10 -3.76
CA HIS A 252 7.80 9.48 -3.51
C HIS A 252 7.05 10.10 -2.33
N ILE A 253 5.73 9.91 -2.25
CA ILE A 253 4.93 10.37 -1.09
C ILE A 253 5.43 9.70 0.18
N SER A 254 5.67 8.39 0.16
CA SER A 254 6.17 7.64 1.31
C SER A 254 7.56 8.11 1.76
N PHE A 255 8.46 8.33 0.81
CA PHE A 255 9.82 8.82 1.07
C PHE A 255 9.79 10.23 1.65
N ALA A 256 9.06 11.16 1.02
CA ALA A 256 8.94 12.53 1.51
C ALA A 256 8.33 12.59 2.92
N SER A 257 7.27 11.80 3.16
CA SER A 257 6.63 11.71 4.48
C SER A 257 7.60 11.17 5.54
N SER A 258 8.38 10.16 5.18
CA SER A 258 9.37 9.56 6.07
C SER A 258 10.49 10.57 6.38
N LEU A 259 10.99 11.27 5.36
CA LEU A 259 12.04 12.29 5.47
C LEU A 259 11.62 13.46 6.37
N VAL A 260 10.39 13.96 6.23
CA VAL A 260 9.81 15.00 7.09
C VAL A 260 9.67 14.52 8.55
N GLY A 261 9.47 13.22 8.75
CA GLY A 261 9.43 12.60 10.08
C GLY A 261 10.80 12.32 10.70
N VAL A 262 11.92 12.49 9.97
CA VAL A 262 13.25 12.22 10.50
C VAL A 262 13.83 13.47 11.17
N HIS A 263 13.96 13.42 12.49
CA HIS A 263 14.49 14.52 13.29
C HIS A 263 16.03 14.55 13.37
N ASP A 264 16.73 13.49 12.92
CA ASP A 264 18.17 13.32 13.20
C ASP A 264 19.09 13.28 11.95
N LEU A 265 18.56 13.50 10.74
CA LEU A 265 19.40 13.57 9.52
C LEU A 265 20.16 14.89 9.38
N TYR A 266 19.79 15.91 10.16
CA TYR A 266 20.37 17.25 10.08
C TYR A 266 20.36 17.90 11.47
N ARG A 267 21.37 18.75 11.77
CA ARG A 267 21.52 19.40 13.09
C ARG A 267 20.31 20.24 13.50
N GLU A 268 19.58 20.77 12.52
CA GLU A 268 18.36 21.56 12.73
C GLU A 268 17.22 20.98 11.87
N PRO A 269 16.67 19.81 12.24
CA PRO A 269 15.72 19.07 11.40
C PRO A 269 14.57 19.96 10.93
N GLY A 270 14.07 20.84 11.80
CA GLY A 270 13.02 21.81 11.48
C GLY A 270 13.31 22.61 10.19
N LYS A 271 14.53 23.12 9.97
CA LYS A 271 14.83 23.90 8.76
C LYS A 271 14.76 23.06 7.48
N LEU A 272 15.25 21.83 7.52
CA LEU A 272 15.23 20.91 6.39
C LEU A 272 13.81 20.41 6.11
N THR A 273 13.12 19.98 7.16
CA THR A 273 11.74 19.51 7.06
C THR A 273 10.82 20.63 6.63
N ASP A 274 11.04 21.86 7.07
CA ASP A 274 10.27 23.05 6.67
C ASP A 274 10.53 23.40 5.20
N ALA A 275 11.78 23.42 4.75
CA ALA A 275 12.11 23.69 3.34
C ALA A 275 11.54 22.61 2.40
N LEU A 276 11.62 21.33 2.78
CA LEU A 276 11.01 20.24 2.04
C LEU A 276 9.48 20.34 2.07
N ARG A 277 8.92 20.64 3.24
CA ARG A 277 7.49 20.85 3.42
C ARG A 277 6.97 22.00 2.54
N ASP A 278 7.69 23.11 2.49
CA ASP A 278 7.36 24.28 1.68
C ASP A 278 7.52 24.00 0.18
N ALA A 279 8.58 23.28 -0.23
CA ALA A 279 8.78 22.82 -1.60
C ALA A 279 7.64 21.89 -2.09
N TYR A 280 7.08 21.11 -1.17
CA TYR A 280 5.94 20.22 -1.43
C TYR A 280 4.57 20.90 -1.15
N GLY A 281 4.56 22.21 -0.83
CA GLY A 281 3.34 23.02 -0.67
C GLY A 281 2.54 22.79 0.63
N ASN A 282 3.13 22.24 1.67
CA ASN A 282 2.44 21.91 2.92
C ASN A 282 2.58 23.04 3.97
N GLY A 283 1.67 24.01 3.98
CA GLY A 283 1.73 25.13 4.93
C GLY A 283 1.40 24.81 6.40
N ARG A 284 1.32 23.53 6.83
CA ARG A 284 0.78 23.15 8.15
C ARG A 284 1.73 22.25 8.93
N SER A 285 2.19 22.74 10.09
CA SER A 285 3.18 22.10 10.96
C SER A 285 2.58 21.26 12.11
N GLY A 286 1.26 21.09 12.19
CA GLY A 286 0.66 20.21 13.20
C GLY A 286 -0.87 20.21 13.26
N HIS A 287 -1.42 19.31 14.10
CA HIS A 287 -2.86 19.14 14.39
C HIS A 287 -3.44 20.22 15.34
N GLY A 288 -2.86 21.42 15.35
CA GLY A 288 -3.27 22.49 16.28
C GLY A 288 -4.38 23.40 15.78
N ILE A 289 -4.71 23.36 14.49
CA ILE A 289 -5.62 24.31 13.87
C ILE A 289 -6.84 23.56 13.31
N GLN A 290 -8.02 23.83 13.88
CA GLN A 290 -9.30 23.43 13.31
C GLN A 290 -9.34 23.87 11.84
N HIS A 291 -9.49 22.92 10.92
CA HIS A 291 -9.74 23.26 9.51
C HIS A 291 -11.24 23.53 9.34
N SER A 292 -11.57 24.73 8.87
CA SER A 292 -12.93 25.14 8.55
C SER A 292 -13.43 24.30 7.37
N THR A 293 -14.29 23.32 7.65
CA THR A 293 -15.05 22.50 6.68
C THR A 293 -14.22 21.68 5.66
N ALA A 294 -14.59 20.42 5.49
CA ALA A 294 -13.91 19.39 4.69
C ALA A 294 -13.88 19.62 3.16
N GLN A 295 -13.99 20.86 2.69
CA GLN A 295 -14.07 21.18 1.26
C GLN A 295 -12.71 21.27 0.58
N ASN A 296 -11.62 21.52 1.31
CA ASN A 296 -10.25 21.56 0.78
C ASN A 296 -9.32 20.71 1.66
N THR A 297 -8.99 19.50 1.22
CA THR A 297 -7.97 18.67 1.90
C THR A 297 -6.63 18.87 1.19
N ASP A 298 -5.63 19.34 1.94
CA ASP A 298 -4.28 19.59 1.41
C ASP A 298 -3.59 18.26 1.03
N LEU A 299 -2.64 18.28 0.09
CA LEU A 299 -1.79 17.13 -0.27
C LEU A 299 -1.13 16.47 0.96
N SER A 300 -0.90 17.23 2.03
CA SER A 300 -0.37 16.73 3.30
C SER A 300 -1.25 15.66 3.96
N SER A 301 -2.53 15.61 3.63
CA SER A 301 -3.44 14.55 4.06
C SER A 301 -3.10 13.17 3.50
N LEU A 302 -2.43 13.10 2.34
CA LEU A 302 -1.89 11.86 1.77
C LEU A 302 -0.70 11.29 2.55
N SER A 303 -0.03 12.15 3.32
CA SER A 303 1.14 11.84 4.13
C SER A 303 0.84 11.68 5.63
N MET A 304 -0.42 11.82 6.05
CA MET A 304 -0.74 11.80 7.48
C MET A 304 -0.74 10.36 8.04
N PRO A 305 0.05 10.07 9.09
CA PRO A 305 0.08 8.77 9.74
C PRO A 305 -1.15 8.51 10.64
N ARG A 306 -1.93 9.55 10.96
CA ARG A 306 -3.18 9.47 11.71
C ARG A 306 -4.29 10.19 10.93
N CYS A 307 -5.43 9.54 10.78
CA CYS A 307 -6.64 10.19 10.28
C CYS A 307 -6.98 11.36 11.22
N CYS A 308 -7.25 12.55 10.67
CA CYS A 308 -7.88 13.59 11.48
C CYS A 308 -9.25 13.08 11.92
N ALA A 309 -9.49 12.89 13.21
CA ALA A 309 -10.84 12.77 13.73
C ALA A 309 -11.23 14.14 14.29
N LEU A 310 -12.28 14.76 13.74
CA LEU A 310 -12.85 15.95 14.37
C LEU A 310 -13.54 15.55 15.70
N PRO A 311 -13.40 16.34 16.78
CA PRO A 311 -14.01 16.02 18.08
C PRO A 311 -15.54 15.90 18.06
N ASN A 312 -16.20 16.52 17.07
CA ASN A 312 -17.66 16.65 17.04
C ASN A 312 -18.33 15.80 15.95
N ASP A 313 -17.57 15.05 15.15
CA ASP A 313 -18.15 14.10 14.20
C ASP A 313 -17.12 13.02 13.89
N ALA A 314 -17.34 11.82 14.42
CA ALA A 314 -16.44 10.67 14.27
C ALA A 314 -16.31 10.17 12.81
N SER A 315 -17.05 10.79 11.88
CA SER A 315 -17.18 10.37 10.49
C SER A 315 -16.31 11.15 9.49
N ILE A 316 -15.73 12.30 9.88
CA ILE A 316 -15.01 13.18 8.95
C ILE A 316 -13.50 13.03 9.12
N ASN A 317 -12.91 12.24 8.22
CA ASN A 317 -11.46 12.07 8.09
C ASN A 317 -10.87 13.13 7.14
N CYS A 318 -9.71 13.73 7.47
CA CYS A 318 -8.92 14.46 6.47
C CYS A 318 -8.44 13.46 5.40
N ALA A 319 -8.96 13.58 4.17
CA ALA A 319 -8.71 12.70 3.01
C ALA A 319 -8.71 11.18 3.30
N PRO A 320 -9.89 10.56 3.49
CA PRO A 320 -10.01 9.12 3.69
C PRO A 320 -9.70 8.28 2.43
N PHE A 321 -9.47 8.91 1.28
CA PHE A 321 -9.57 8.26 -0.02
C PHE A 321 -8.25 7.75 -0.60
N LEU A 322 -7.10 8.19 -0.10
CA LEU A 322 -5.79 7.85 -0.70
C LEU A 322 -4.76 7.53 0.39
N SER A 323 -4.05 6.42 0.23
CA SER A 323 -2.97 5.99 1.14
C SER A 323 -1.85 5.32 0.34
N ALA A 324 -0.60 5.66 0.66
CA ALA A 324 0.55 5.07 0.00
C ALA A 324 0.84 3.66 0.51
N LEU A 325 0.72 2.65 -0.37
CA LEU A 325 0.96 1.24 -0.03
C LEU A 325 2.44 0.90 0.21
N CYS A 326 3.36 1.78 -0.22
CA CYS A 326 4.80 1.57 -0.15
C CYS A 326 5.47 2.21 1.08
N SER A 327 4.69 2.64 2.09
CA SER A 327 5.22 3.27 3.30
C SER A 327 6.25 2.41 4.04
N ASP A 328 6.12 1.08 3.95
CA ASP A 328 7.04 0.14 4.59
C ASP A 328 8.46 0.18 4.01
N ALA A 329 8.62 0.53 2.73
CA ALA A 329 9.93 0.60 2.08
C ALA A 329 10.79 1.77 2.55
N TYR A 330 10.16 2.85 3.03
CA TYR A 330 10.83 4.09 3.45
C TYR A 330 10.71 4.35 4.96
N HIS A 331 10.06 3.46 5.70
CA HIS A 331 9.81 3.59 7.13
C HIS A 331 11.10 3.75 7.97
N CYS A 332 12.22 3.20 7.49
CA CYS A 332 13.49 3.21 8.20
C CYS A 332 14.57 3.81 7.29
N LEU A 333 15.06 5.01 7.64
CA LEU A 333 16.09 5.74 6.91
C LEU A 333 17.37 5.82 7.77
N PRO A 334 18.20 4.76 7.83
CA PRO A 334 19.42 4.75 8.63
C PRO A 334 20.44 5.78 8.11
N HIS A 335 21.20 6.37 9.04
CA HIS A 335 22.20 7.40 8.73
C HIS A 335 23.27 6.96 7.72
N ARG A 336 23.53 5.64 7.54
CA ARG A 336 24.50 5.12 6.52
C ARG A 336 24.32 5.75 5.17
N HIS A 337 23.05 5.89 4.80
CA HIS A 337 22.61 6.20 3.45
C HIS A 337 22.16 7.65 3.37
N ALA A 338 22.55 8.49 4.33
CA ALA A 338 22.14 9.90 4.38
C ALA A 338 22.57 10.67 3.13
N ASP A 339 23.74 10.37 2.58
CA ASP A 339 24.24 10.89 1.30
C ASP A 339 23.32 10.50 0.13
N VAL A 340 22.92 9.22 0.07
CA VAL A 340 22.01 8.68 -0.93
C VAL A 340 20.61 9.30 -0.80
N TYR A 341 20.09 9.42 0.42
CA TYR A 341 18.79 10.04 0.69
C TYR A 341 18.78 11.53 0.36
N LEU A 342 19.87 12.24 0.67
CA LEU A 342 20.03 13.65 0.31
C LEU A 342 20.05 13.80 -1.22
N SER A 343 20.79 12.95 -1.92
CA SER A 343 20.79 12.90 -3.39
C SER A 343 19.37 12.73 -3.92
N TRP A 344 18.59 11.80 -3.38
CA TRP A 344 17.19 11.61 -3.78
C TRP A 344 16.32 12.83 -3.49
N ALA A 345 16.45 13.43 -2.31
CA ALA A 345 15.71 14.62 -1.93
C ALA A 345 16.00 15.83 -2.85
N VAL A 346 17.20 15.91 -3.42
CA VAL A 346 17.60 17.00 -4.33
C VAL A 346 17.17 16.73 -5.78
N TYR A 347 17.36 15.50 -6.28
CA TYR A 347 17.19 15.21 -7.71
C TYR A 347 15.82 14.66 -8.10
N LEU A 348 15.10 14.01 -7.18
CA LEU A 348 13.80 13.39 -7.45
C LEU A 348 12.54 14.28 -7.31
N PRO A 349 12.59 15.53 -6.80
CA PRO A 349 11.40 16.40 -6.79
C PRO A 349 10.80 16.65 -8.19
N TRP A 350 11.63 16.73 -9.23
CA TRP A 350 11.12 16.94 -10.60
C TRP A 350 10.34 15.72 -11.11
N THR A 351 10.83 14.51 -10.85
CA THR A 351 10.10 13.27 -11.14
C THR A 351 8.78 13.20 -10.36
N LEU A 352 8.75 13.64 -9.10
CA LEU A 352 7.50 13.73 -8.35
C LEU A 352 6.50 14.70 -9.01
N TYR A 353 6.96 15.87 -9.47
CA TYR A 353 6.11 16.82 -10.18
C TYR A 353 5.49 16.20 -11.44
N GLU A 354 6.28 15.48 -12.24
CA GLU A 354 5.80 14.76 -13.43
C GLU A 354 4.77 13.68 -13.08
N LEU A 355 5.00 12.92 -12.00
CA LEU A 355 4.07 11.91 -11.51
C LEU A 355 2.75 12.52 -10.99
N LEU A 356 2.81 13.67 -10.31
CA LEU A 356 1.62 14.40 -9.87
C LEU A 356 0.83 14.98 -11.06
N LEU A 357 1.54 15.49 -12.06
CA LEU A 357 0.91 15.95 -13.30
C LEU A 357 0.23 14.80 -14.03
N SER A 358 0.88 13.64 -14.12
CA SER A 358 0.29 12.42 -14.67
C SER A 358 -0.96 11.99 -13.91
N LEU A 359 -0.94 12.00 -12.56
CA LEU A 359 -2.12 11.71 -11.75
C LEU A 359 -3.25 12.71 -12.02
N LYS A 360 -2.95 14.00 -12.10
CA LYS A 360 -3.94 15.04 -12.40
C LYS A 360 -4.56 14.82 -13.78
N THR A 361 -3.74 14.56 -14.80
CA THR A 361 -4.22 14.29 -16.17
C THR A 361 -5.08 13.03 -16.22
N ALA A 362 -4.67 11.96 -15.54
CA ALA A 362 -5.47 10.74 -15.43
C ALA A 362 -6.82 10.99 -14.74
N PHE A 363 -6.82 11.78 -13.67
CA PHE A 363 -8.04 12.16 -12.95
C PHE A 363 -8.97 13.01 -13.80
N GLN A 364 -8.43 13.99 -14.54
CA GLN A 364 -9.17 14.81 -15.49
C GLN A 364 -9.78 13.95 -16.60
N ALA A 365 -9.08 12.93 -17.08
CA ALA A 365 -9.54 12.06 -18.17
C ALA A 365 -10.60 11.03 -17.77
N ILE A 366 -11.01 10.95 -16.49
CA ILE A 366 -12.06 10.02 -16.05
C ILE A 366 -13.37 10.36 -16.77
N SER A 367 -14.08 9.31 -17.20
CA SER A 367 -15.43 9.40 -17.78
C SER A 367 -16.38 8.64 -16.85
N CYS A 368 -17.16 9.35 -16.02
CA CYS A 368 -18.10 8.70 -15.11
C CYS A 368 -19.19 7.88 -15.85
N ARG A 369 -19.44 8.21 -17.12
CA ARG A 369 -20.37 7.49 -18.00
C ARG A 369 -19.93 6.06 -18.25
N ASP A 370 -18.64 5.85 -18.52
CA ASP A 370 -18.07 4.52 -18.79
C ASP A 370 -18.12 3.61 -17.56
N TRP A 371 -18.23 4.21 -16.38
CA TRP A 371 -18.36 3.51 -15.09
C TRP A 371 -19.81 3.37 -14.62
N GLY A 372 -20.80 3.73 -15.45
CA GLY A 372 -22.21 3.47 -15.19
C GLY A 372 -22.87 4.40 -14.16
N CYS A 373 -22.34 5.61 -13.97
CA CYS A 373 -22.95 6.58 -13.08
C CYS A 373 -24.30 7.09 -13.65
N GLY A 374 -25.41 6.71 -13.00
CA GLY A 374 -26.77 7.05 -13.46
C GLY A 374 -27.07 8.55 -13.48
N ASP A 375 -26.48 9.32 -12.57
CA ASP A 375 -26.67 10.78 -12.48
C ASP A 375 -25.86 11.56 -13.53
N CYS A 376 -24.87 10.93 -14.15
CA CYS A 376 -23.95 11.52 -15.14
C CYS A 376 -24.34 11.17 -16.60
N LEU A 377 -25.58 10.73 -16.84
CA LEU A 377 -26.12 10.47 -18.18
C LEU A 377 -26.51 11.76 -18.94
N HIS A 378 -26.51 12.90 -18.25
CA HIS A 378 -26.75 14.22 -18.83
C HIS A 378 -25.43 14.92 -19.16
N GLU A 379 -25.41 15.73 -20.21
CA GLU A 379 -24.25 16.54 -20.61
C GLU A 379 -23.87 17.51 -19.47
N GLU A 380 -22.56 17.65 -19.22
CA GLU A 380 -21.89 18.76 -18.50
C GLU A 380 -21.44 18.64 -17.00
N PRO A 381 -21.84 17.69 -16.12
CA PRO A 381 -21.22 17.60 -14.80
C PRO A 381 -20.07 16.57 -14.68
N CYS A 382 -19.93 15.61 -15.61
CA CYS A 382 -19.03 14.46 -15.44
C CYS A 382 -18.28 14.03 -16.72
N ASP A 383 -18.05 14.95 -17.65
CA ASP A 383 -17.33 14.66 -18.90
C ASP A 383 -15.80 14.66 -18.69
N PRO A 384 -15.02 13.95 -19.51
CA PRO A 384 -13.56 14.05 -19.48
C PRO A 384 -13.09 15.50 -19.59
N GLY A 385 -12.22 15.90 -18.66
CA GLY A 385 -11.70 17.26 -18.50
C GLY A 385 -12.43 18.08 -17.43
N SER A 386 -13.62 17.67 -16.99
CA SER A 386 -14.40 18.36 -15.96
C SER A 386 -13.93 18.06 -14.52
N HIS A 387 -13.29 16.91 -14.30
CA HIS A 387 -12.84 16.47 -12.98
C HIS A 387 -11.56 17.19 -12.52
N GLY A 388 -11.51 17.60 -11.25
CA GLY A 388 -10.31 18.24 -10.67
C GLY A 388 -10.09 19.69 -11.10
N LEU A 389 -11.07 20.30 -11.78
CA LEU A 389 -11.12 21.76 -11.99
C LEU A 389 -11.78 22.43 -10.78
N PRO A 390 -11.34 23.65 -10.39
CA PRO A 390 -12.06 24.45 -9.42
C PRO A 390 -13.46 24.71 -9.97
N VAL A 391 -14.50 24.33 -9.22
CA VAL A 391 -15.88 24.61 -9.62
C VAL A 391 -16.01 26.12 -9.85
N PRO A 392 -16.48 26.59 -11.02
CA PRO A 392 -16.74 28.00 -11.21
C PRO A 392 -17.76 28.40 -10.13
N SER A 393 -17.42 29.40 -9.30
CA SER A 393 -18.35 29.99 -8.35
C SER A 393 -19.68 30.23 -9.07
N ARG A 394 -20.72 29.49 -8.68
CA ARG A 394 -22.08 29.76 -9.14
C ARG A 394 -22.37 31.22 -8.77
N ARG A 395 -22.27 32.13 -9.74
CA ARG A 395 -22.80 33.48 -9.60
C ARG A 395 -24.26 33.29 -9.22
N GLY A 396 -24.61 33.68 -7.99
CA GLY A 396 -25.97 33.59 -7.50
C GLY A 396 -26.91 34.23 -8.50
N THR A 397 -27.75 33.42 -9.13
CA THR A 397 -28.93 33.90 -9.81
C THR A 397 -29.84 34.44 -8.72
N ALA A 398 -29.95 35.77 -8.67
CA ALA A 398 -30.92 36.48 -7.86
C ALA A 398 -32.33 36.12 -8.34
N ALA A 399 -32.89 35.04 -7.81
CA ALA A 399 -34.30 34.69 -7.91
C ALA A 399 -34.59 33.64 -6.84
N ASP A 400 -34.87 34.14 -5.62
CA ASP A 400 -35.78 33.56 -4.62
C ASP A 400 -35.51 34.23 -3.27
N ALA A 401 -35.71 35.55 -3.24
CA ALA A 401 -35.97 36.28 -2.00
C ALA A 401 -37.49 36.44 -1.89
N ALA A 402 -38.15 35.49 -1.23
CA ALA A 402 -39.47 35.73 -0.66
C ALA A 402 -39.30 36.18 0.80
N PRO A 403 -39.95 37.29 1.23
CA PRO A 403 -39.75 37.85 2.55
C PRO A 403 -40.61 37.11 3.57
N SER A 404 -40.06 36.80 4.74
CA SER A 404 -40.90 36.61 5.93
C SER A 404 -40.49 37.62 6.99
N SER A 405 -41.34 38.63 7.09
CA SER A 405 -41.44 39.61 8.13
C SER A 405 -41.91 38.98 9.45
N ALA A 406 -41.36 39.51 10.55
CA ALA A 406 -42.01 39.65 11.87
C ALA A 406 -42.35 38.36 12.64
N ALA A 407 -42.32 38.30 13.98
CA ALA A 407 -41.85 39.13 15.07
C ALA A 407 -42.21 38.34 16.36
N ARG A 408 -41.58 38.70 17.49
CA ARG A 408 -41.98 38.43 18.89
C ARG A 408 -41.73 36.99 19.39
N ALA A 409 -41.20 36.76 20.58
CA ALA A 409 -40.86 37.62 21.72
C ALA A 409 -39.59 37.09 22.40
#